data_AF-A0A852YJZ2-F1
#
_entry.id   AF-A0A852YJZ2-F1
#
_cell.length_a   1.000
_cell.length_b   1.000
_cell.length_c   1.000
_cell.angle_alpha   90.00
_cell.angle_beta   90.00
_cell.angle_gamma   90.00
#
_symmetry.space_group_name_H-M   'P 1'
#
loop_
_entity.id
_entity.type
_entity.pdbx_description
1 polymer ?
#
loop_
_entity_poly.entity_id
_entity_poly.type
_entity_poly.pdbx_seq_one_letter_code
_entity_poly.pdbx_strand_id
1 'polypeptide(L)'
;MSDESVPADRADGPDRAEGTPATGEVFAVEGVEKTRERRPVAAPPEYTALRVAEPPALDGRLAAPCWQRAPRSPRFVDLVSGASTALATEAAILWDDGNLYVGCWVEQPEVTATLTERDSEIWRDDDVELFIAGPDAAGDGADVDVAVGRGAYYELEVNAFNTIYEVLFAWGRSRTPFGADAPPELHADHPQAVAFDGVGYAHPGGLRTGFWGWDLPGLRTAVHVDGTLNDPSTVDRGWTVEIAVPWSSLEVLARADAVAGASSSAASASAASASAASASAASASAASASGAAASDPRFAVPPNPGDTWRIEVSRFNVAKHGADDSGGWSWSPHGVWDSHLPELFPRVRFSADEV
;
A
#
# COMPACT_ATOMS: atom_id res chain seq x y z
N MET A 1 19.28 -29.07 25.04
CA MET A 1 19.86 -27.74 25.27
C MET A 1 21.00 -27.58 24.27
N SER A 2 20.71 -26.79 23.24
CA SER A 2 21.58 -26.32 22.15
C SER A 2 20.58 -25.89 21.06
N ASP A 3 19.81 -24.83 21.27
CA ASP A 3 20.20 -23.44 20.98
C ASP A 3 20.83 -23.33 19.59
N GLU A 4 19.95 -23.35 18.58
CA GLU A 4 20.28 -23.09 17.19
C GLU A 4 19.79 -21.67 16.91
N SER A 5 20.66 -20.72 17.21
CA SER A 5 20.47 -19.31 16.89
C SER A 5 20.41 -19.14 15.37
N VAL A 6 19.25 -18.71 14.87
CA VAL A 6 19.09 -18.21 13.50
C VAL A 6 20.04 -17.02 13.33
N PRO A 7 20.96 -17.04 12.35
CA PRO A 7 21.82 -15.89 12.13
C PRO A 7 20.99 -14.78 11.50
N ALA A 8 20.81 -13.69 12.25
CA ALA A 8 20.63 -12.38 11.68
C ALA A 8 21.98 -11.98 11.08
N ASP A 9 22.10 -12.05 9.76
CA ASP A 9 23.20 -11.37 9.09
C ASP A 9 22.71 -10.59 7.87
N ARG A 10 23.25 -9.38 7.79
CA ARG A 10 22.99 -8.36 6.79
C ARG A 10 23.42 -8.90 5.42
N ALA A 11 22.50 -8.88 4.46
CA ALA A 11 22.90 -8.73 3.07
C ALA A 11 22.84 -7.24 2.76
N ASP A 12 23.97 -6.66 2.33
CA ASP A 12 23.94 -5.44 1.52
C ASP A 12 22.84 -5.63 0.47
N GLY A 13 21.87 -4.72 0.43
CA GLY A 13 20.82 -4.73 -0.59
C GLY A 13 21.46 -4.74 -1.99
N PRO A 14 20.82 -5.38 -2.98
CA PRO A 14 21.40 -5.49 -4.30
C PRO A 14 21.75 -4.09 -4.85
N ASP A 15 22.94 -4.01 -5.44
CA ASP A 15 23.37 -2.92 -6.31
C ASP A 15 22.25 -2.71 -7.36
N ARG A 16 21.61 -1.53 -7.34
CA ARG A 16 20.60 -1.00 -8.29
C ARG A 16 19.79 -2.07 -9.06
N ALA A 17 18.50 -2.24 -8.71
CA ALA A 17 17.53 -2.80 -9.65
C ALA A 17 17.67 -2.10 -11.02
N GLU A 18 18.01 -2.85 -12.07
CA GLU A 18 18.06 -2.34 -13.44
C GLU A 18 16.69 -1.74 -13.76
N GLY A 19 16.62 -0.39 -13.84
CA GLY A 19 15.35 0.32 -14.05
C GLY A 19 15.09 1.48 -13.09
N THR A 20 15.79 1.57 -11.94
CA THR A 20 15.62 2.73 -11.04
C THR A 20 16.17 4.01 -11.71
N PRO A 21 15.34 5.04 -11.95
CA PRO A 21 15.77 6.26 -12.62
C PRO A 21 16.87 6.98 -11.83
N ALA A 22 17.74 7.70 -12.53
CA ALA A 22 18.80 8.45 -11.87
C ALA A 22 18.21 9.56 -10.97
N THR A 23 18.95 9.96 -9.93
CA THR A 23 18.55 11.05 -9.03
C THR A 23 18.18 12.32 -9.82
N GLY A 24 16.90 12.69 -9.78
CA GLY A 24 16.36 13.86 -10.50
C GLY A 24 15.36 13.50 -11.61
N GLU A 25 15.41 12.27 -12.12
CA GLU A 25 14.44 11.74 -13.08
C GLU A 25 13.09 11.43 -12.41
N VAL A 26 12.05 11.32 -13.24
CA VAL A 26 10.71 10.91 -12.82
C VAL A 26 10.52 9.48 -13.31
N PHE A 27 10.19 8.58 -12.40
CA PHE A 27 9.84 7.20 -12.73
C PHE A 27 8.63 7.16 -13.65
N ALA A 28 8.71 6.31 -14.68
CA ALA A 28 7.63 6.04 -15.60
C ALA A 28 7.74 4.60 -16.10
N VAL A 29 6.60 3.90 -16.17
CA VAL A 29 6.51 2.59 -16.81
C VAL A 29 6.54 2.79 -18.33
N GLU A 30 7.45 2.09 -19.01
CA GLU A 30 7.62 2.21 -20.45
C GLU A 30 6.32 1.81 -21.19
N GLY A 31 5.93 2.62 -22.19
CA GLY A 31 4.77 2.34 -23.03
C GLY A 31 3.41 2.68 -22.43
N VAL A 32 3.36 3.24 -21.21
CA VAL A 32 2.13 3.64 -20.54
C VAL A 32 1.88 5.14 -20.74
N GLU A 33 0.79 5.48 -21.43
CA GLU A 33 0.37 6.88 -21.58
C GLU A 33 -0.35 7.37 -20.32
N LYS A 34 0.06 8.55 -19.83
CA LYS A 34 -0.59 9.20 -18.69
C LYS A 34 -1.81 10.00 -19.11
N THR A 35 -2.89 9.85 -18.37
CA THR A 35 -4.09 10.71 -18.45
C THR A 35 -4.23 11.57 -17.20
N ARG A 36 -4.96 12.68 -17.32
CA ARG A 36 -5.43 13.49 -16.17
C ARG A 36 -6.90 13.26 -15.86
N GLU A 37 -7.56 12.42 -16.64
CA GLU A 37 -8.96 12.07 -16.52
C GLU A 37 -9.09 10.61 -16.10
N ARG A 38 -10.03 10.35 -15.20
CA ARG A 38 -10.44 9.01 -14.80
C ARG A 38 -11.95 8.88 -14.97
N ARG A 39 -12.41 7.64 -15.20
CA ARG A 39 -13.84 7.34 -15.22
C ARG A 39 -14.42 7.50 -13.81
N PRO A 40 -15.64 8.01 -13.66
CA PRO A 40 -16.34 7.95 -12.38
C PRO A 40 -16.50 6.50 -11.93
N VAL A 41 -16.22 6.26 -10.66
CA VAL A 41 -16.30 4.93 -10.03
C VAL A 41 -17.18 4.98 -8.79
N ALA A 42 -17.58 3.80 -8.30
CA ALA A 42 -18.29 3.71 -7.03
C ALA A 42 -17.41 4.22 -5.88
N ALA A 43 -18.06 4.66 -4.79
CA ALA A 43 -17.33 5.00 -3.58
C ALA A 43 -16.59 3.77 -3.01
N PRO A 44 -15.44 3.95 -2.36
CA PRO A 44 -14.67 2.84 -1.81
C PRO A 44 -15.51 1.99 -0.84
N PRO A 45 -15.40 0.65 -0.92
CA PRO A 45 -16.15 -0.24 -0.06
C PRO A 45 -15.67 -0.15 1.40
N GLU A 46 -16.55 -0.47 2.33
CA GLU A 46 -16.21 -0.68 3.75
C GLU A 46 -15.87 -2.15 3.98
N TYR A 47 -14.90 -2.41 4.87
CA TYR A 47 -14.57 -3.74 5.35
C TYR A 47 -14.28 -3.72 6.84
N THR A 48 -14.60 -4.80 7.56
CA THR A 48 -14.29 -4.92 8.99
C THR A 48 -13.24 -6.01 9.18
N ALA A 49 -12.03 -5.60 9.57
CA ALA A 49 -10.96 -6.51 9.95
C ALA A 49 -11.20 -7.04 11.37
N LEU A 50 -11.31 -8.36 11.49
CA LEU A 50 -11.55 -9.04 12.75
C LEU A 50 -10.23 -9.49 13.39
N ARG A 51 -10.24 -9.62 14.71
CA ARG A 51 -9.06 -10.08 15.45
C ARG A 51 -8.85 -11.58 15.32
N VAL A 52 -7.60 -12.01 15.41
CA VAL A 52 -7.22 -13.41 15.58
C VAL A 52 -6.61 -13.62 16.97
N ALA A 53 -7.05 -14.66 17.66
CA ALA A 53 -6.46 -15.10 18.92
C ALA A 53 -5.18 -15.92 18.71
N GLU A 54 -5.16 -16.70 17.63
CA GLU A 54 -4.01 -17.48 17.20
C GLU A 54 -3.59 -17.02 15.81
N PRO A 55 -2.32 -16.60 15.62
CA PRO A 55 -1.85 -16.13 14.33
C PRO A 55 -1.85 -17.28 13.31
N PRO A 56 -2.18 -17.01 12.03
CA PRO A 56 -2.09 -18.02 10.99
C PRO A 56 -0.65 -18.53 10.81
N ALA A 57 -0.51 -19.73 10.24
CA ALA A 57 0.77 -20.39 10.05
C ALA A 57 1.68 -19.70 9.03
N LEU A 58 1.13 -18.83 8.16
CA LEU A 58 1.86 -18.16 7.07
C LEU A 58 2.52 -19.21 6.14
N ASP A 59 1.74 -20.20 5.72
CA ASP A 59 2.15 -21.28 4.80
C ASP A 59 1.60 -21.11 3.38
N GLY A 60 0.87 -20.02 3.14
CA GLY A 60 0.29 -19.65 1.85
C GLY A 60 -1.00 -20.40 1.53
N ARG A 61 -1.44 -21.39 2.32
CA ARG A 61 -2.58 -22.27 1.97
C ARG A 61 -3.94 -21.71 2.37
N LEU A 62 -3.96 -20.71 3.25
CA LEU A 62 -5.19 -20.11 3.78
C LEU A 62 -6.17 -21.13 4.42
N ALA A 63 -5.63 -22.25 4.91
CA ALA A 63 -6.39 -23.35 5.50
C ALA A 63 -6.65 -23.16 7.00
N ALA A 64 -5.96 -22.23 7.65
CA ALA A 64 -6.13 -21.96 9.08
C ALA A 64 -7.58 -21.59 9.43
N PRO A 65 -8.11 -21.99 10.61
CA PRO A 65 -9.49 -21.73 10.98
C PRO A 65 -9.91 -20.25 10.95
N CYS A 66 -8.98 -19.34 11.22
CA CYS A 66 -9.22 -17.89 11.14
C CYS A 66 -9.62 -17.45 9.72
N TRP A 67 -8.97 -17.98 8.68
CA TRP A 67 -9.28 -17.66 7.28
C TRP A 67 -10.60 -18.22 6.78
N GLN A 68 -11.05 -19.32 7.37
CA GLN A 68 -12.34 -19.93 7.05
C GLN A 68 -13.51 -19.16 7.66
N ARG A 69 -13.26 -18.39 8.72
CA ARG A 69 -14.26 -17.56 9.41
C ARG A 69 -14.17 -16.07 9.06
N ALA A 70 -13.02 -15.64 8.51
CA ALA A 70 -12.81 -14.28 8.07
C ALA A 70 -13.87 -13.83 7.06
N PRO A 71 -14.44 -12.62 7.20
CA PRO A 71 -15.26 -12.05 6.15
C PRO A 71 -14.39 -11.89 4.88
N ARG A 72 -14.90 -12.29 3.72
CA ARG A 72 -14.22 -12.06 2.43
C ARG A 72 -14.63 -10.71 1.86
N SER A 73 -13.73 -10.09 1.10
CA SER A 73 -14.10 -9.05 0.15
C SER A 73 -15.13 -9.61 -0.85
N PRO A 74 -15.89 -8.74 -1.53
CA PRO A 74 -16.48 -9.12 -2.81
C PRO A 74 -15.39 -9.58 -3.79
N ARG A 75 -15.80 -10.28 -4.86
CA ARG A 75 -14.92 -10.53 -6.01
C ARG A 75 -14.40 -9.21 -6.57
N PHE A 76 -13.12 -9.21 -6.94
CA PHE A 76 -12.49 -8.07 -7.59
C PHE A 76 -13.20 -7.73 -8.90
N VAL A 77 -13.14 -6.45 -9.24
CA VAL A 77 -13.67 -5.88 -10.47
C VAL A 77 -12.53 -5.35 -11.32
N ASP A 78 -12.77 -5.15 -12.62
CA ASP A 78 -11.81 -4.50 -13.50
C ASP A 78 -11.50 -3.09 -12.98
N LEU A 79 -10.21 -2.78 -12.82
CA LEU A 79 -9.69 -1.55 -12.20
C LEU A 79 -10.19 -0.29 -12.91
N VAL A 80 -10.32 -0.33 -14.24
CA VAL A 80 -10.66 0.85 -15.05
C VAL A 80 -12.16 1.01 -15.23
N SER A 81 -12.87 -0.07 -15.54
CA SER A 81 -14.30 -0.03 -15.88
C SER A 81 -15.22 -0.31 -14.69
N GLY A 82 -14.74 -0.97 -13.64
CA GLY A 82 -15.55 -1.50 -12.54
C GLY A 82 -16.44 -2.68 -12.93
N ALA A 83 -16.25 -3.27 -14.11
CA ALA A 83 -17.01 -4.42 -14.57
C ALA A 83 -16.56 -5.72 -13.88
N SER A 84 -17.42 -6.74 -13.90
CA SER A 84 -17.06 -8.08 -13.39
C SER A 84 -15.95 -8.71 -14.22
N THR A 85 -15.03 -9.40 -13.52
CA THR A 85 -13.88 -10.08 -14.12
C THR A 85 -14.19 -11.54 -14.47
N ALA A 86 -13.39 -12.11 -15.38
CA ALA A 86 -13.60 -13.48 -15.86
C ALA A 86 -13.31 -14.53 -14.76
N LEU A 87 -12.29 -14.30 -13.93
CA LEU A 87 -11.87 -15.21 -12.86
C LEU A 87 -12.04 -14.54 -11.50
N ALA A 88 -12.30 -15.33 -10.47
CA ALA A 88 -12.48 -14.81 -9.12
C ALA A 88 -11.15 -14.40 -8.49
N THR A 89 -11.13 -13.25 -7.85
CA THR A 89 -10.10 -12.90 -6.88
C THR A 89 -10.77 -12.25 -5.69
N GLU A 90 -10.44 -12.68 -4.49
CA GLU A 90 -11.00 -12.20 -3.23
C GLU A 90 -9.88 -12.06 -2.20
N ALA A 91 -10.06 -11.13 -1.25
CA ALA A 91 -9.15 -10.90 -0.15
C ALA A 91 -9.85 -10.96 1.20
N ALA A 92 -9.08 -11.13 2.27
CA ALA A 92 -9.53 -10.95 3.64
C ALA A 92 -8.43 -10.28 4.46
N ILE A 93 -8.83 -9.46 5.43
CA ILE A 93 -7.92 -8.77 6.34
C ILE A 93 -8.28 -9.15 7.78
N LEU A 94 -7.26 -9.60 8.51
CA LEU A 94 -7.34 -9.94 9.93
C LEU A 94 -6.22 -9.23 10.69
N TRP A 95 -6.29 -9.24 12.02
CA TRP A 95 -5.23 -8.63 12.81
C TRP A 95 -5.07 -9.17 14.23
N ASP A 96 -3.91 -8.97 14.82
CA ASP A 96 -3.67 -9.15 16.27
C ASP A 96 -2.85 -7.99 16.83
N ASP A 97 -2.29 -8.13 18.04
CA ASP A 97 -1.47 -7.07 18.66
C ASP A 97 -0.10 -6.89 18.00
N GLY A 98 0.34 -7.82 17.15
CA GLY A 98 1.65 -7.82 16.51
C GLY A 98 1.63 -7.55 15.02
N ASN A 99 0.58 -7.97 14.30
CA ASN A 99 0.53 -7.91 12.84
C ASN A 99 -0.85 -7.60 12.28
N LEU A 100 -0.82 -6.98 11.10
CA LEU A 100 -1.87 -7.07 10.09
C LEU A 100 -1.66 -8.37 9.30
N TYR A 101 -2.75 -9.09 9.00
CA TYR A 101 -2.73 -10.27 8.14
C TYR A 101 -3.61 -10.04 6.92
N VAL A 102 -3.09 -10.37 5.74
CA VAL A 102 -3.86 -10.34 4.48
C VAL A 102 -3.81 -11.71 3.83
N GLY A 103 -4.97 -12.21 3.42
CA GLY A 103 -5.11 -13.45 2.68
C GLY A 103 -5.78 -13.20 1.34
N CYS A 104 -5.24 -13.77 0.26
CA CYS A 104 -5.75 -13.59 -1.10
C CYS A 104 -6.02 -14.93 -1.77
N TRP A 105 -7.19 -15.09 -2.38
CA TRP A 105 -7.57 -16.26 -3.16
C TRP A 105 -7.67 -15.87 -4.62
N VAL A 106 -6.81 -16.45 -5.46
CA VAL A 106 -6.65 -16.09 -6.86
C VAL A 106 -7.03 -17.27 -7.73
N GLU A 107 -8.19 -17.21 -8.39
CA GLU A 107 -8.56 -18.18 -9.41
C GLU A 107 -7.73 -17.95 -10.67
N GLN A 108 -7.00 -18.98 -11.11
CA GLN A 108 -6.11 -18.89 -12.24
C GLN A 108 -5.90 -20.26 -12.88
N PRO A 109 -6.45 -20.50 -14.08
CA PRO A 109 -6.34 -21.77 -14.80
C PRO A 109 -4.94 -22.12 -15.32
N GLU A 110 -4.07 -21.13 -15.45
CA GLU A 110 -2.68 -21.29 -15.91
C GLU A 110 -1.81 -20.39 -15.03
N VAL A 111 -1.23 -20.94 -13.96
CA VAL A 111 -0.40 -20.17 -13.04
C VAL A 111 1.00 -20.04 -13.62
N THR A 112 1.44 -18.79 -13.84
CA THR A 112 2.78 -18.51 -14.34
C THR A 112 3.51 -17.53 -13.44
N ALA A 113 4.84 -17.69 -13.35
CA ALA A 113 5.75 -16.74 -12.76
C ALA A 113 7.14 -16.96 -13.36
N THR A 114 7.87 -15.90 -13.59
CA THR A 114 9.22 -15.94 -14.19
C THR A 114 10.25 -15.20 -13.36
N LEU A 115 9.82 -14.19 -12.58
CA LEU A 115 10.68 -13.33 -11.79
C LEU A 115 10.97 -13.96 -10.42
N THR A 116 12.25 -14.08 -10.09
CA THR A 116 12.74 -14.77 -8.88
C THR A 116 13.62 -13.90 -7.98
N GLU A 117 14.01 -12.72 -8.47
CA GLU A 117 14.84 -11.77 -7.74
C GLU A 117 13.95 -10.73 -7.08
N ARG A 118 14.18 -10.47 -5.79
CA ARG A 118 13.50 -9.40 -5.05
C ARG A 118 13.67 -8.07 -5.77
N ASP A 119 12.61 -7.27 -5.77
CA ASP A 119 12.53 -5.96 -6.42
C ASP A 119 12.69 -5.99 -7.94
N SER A 120 12.48 -7.17 -8.56
CA SER A 120 12.15 -7.24 -9.99
C SER A 120 10.87 -6.44 -10.27
N GLU A 121 10.67 -6.03 -11.52
CA GLU A 121 9.42 -5.40 -11.97
C GLU A 121 8.27 -6.43 -11.98
N ILE A 122 7.73 -6.76 -10.80
CA ILE A 122 6.82 -7.90 -10.57
C ILE A 122 5.52 -7.77 -11.37
N TRP A 123 5.04 -6.56 -11.66
CA TRP A 123 3.97 -6.28 -12.61
C TRP A 123 4.16 -6.83 -14.05
N ARG A 124 5.32 -7.44 -14.38
CA ARG A 124 5.56 -8.20 -15.62
C ARG A 124 5.22 -9.69 -15.52
N ASP A 125 4.99 -10.20 -14.32
CA ASP A 125 4.35 -11.48 -14.04
C ASP A 125 2.88 -11.24 -13.66
N ASP A 126 2.11 -12.32 -13.50
CA ASP A 126 0.85 -12.23 -12.76
C ASP A 126 1.16 -12.09 -11.27
N ASP A 127 0.52 -11.14 -10.61
CA ASP A 127 0.85 -10.76 -9.25
C ASP A 127 -0.37 -10.34 -8.42
N VAL A 128 -0.15 -10.23 -7.10
CA VAL A 128 -1.07 -9.60 -6.17
C VAL A 128 -0.34 -8.41 -5.55
N GLU A 129 -1.00 -7.26 -5.56
CA GLU A 129 -0.49 -6.05 -4.95
C GLU A 129 -1.28 -5.74 -3.66
N LEU A 130 -0.57 -5.32 -2.61
CA LEU A 130 -1.13 -4.82 -1.35
C LEU A 130 -0.70 -3.35 -1.18
N PHE A 131 -1.69 -2.48 -0.98
CA PHE A 131 -1.42 -1.10 -0.59
C PHE A 131 -1.94 -0.79 0.80
N ILE A 132 -1.13 -0.08 1.59
CA ILE A 132 -1.52 0.37 2.93
C ILE A 132 -1.29 1.88 3.02
N ALA A 133 -2.36 2.61 3.29
CA ALA A 133 -2.35 4.06 3.42
C ALA A 133 -3.05 4.50 4.71
N GLY A 134 -2.50 5.55 5.32
CA GLY A 134 -3.20 6.25 6.39
C GLY A 134 -4.23 7.25 5.87
N PRO A 135 -5.08 7.78 6.76
CA PRO A 135 -6.20 8.65 6.41
C PRO A 135 -5.75 9.90 5.65
N ASP A 136 -4.56 10.45 5.94
CA ASP A 136 -4.10 11.68 5.28
C ASP A 136 -3.43 11.41 3.92
N ALA A 137 -2.89 10.20 3.69
CA ALA A 137 -2.41 9.78 2.39
C ALA A 137 -3.54 9.65 1.35
N ALA A 138 -4.74 9.34 1.79
CA ALA A 138 -5.97 9.26 0.98
C ALA A 138 -6.72 10.60 0.85
N GLY A 139 -6.33 11.62 1.61
CA GLY A 139 -7.06 12.88 1.73
C GLY A 139 -8.37 12.76 2.53
N ASP A 140 -8.86 13.91 3.02
CA ASP A 140 -9.98 14.03 3.97
C ASP A 140 -11.36 14.16 3.30
N GLY A 141 -11.41 14.14 1.97
CA GLY A 141 -12.61 14.44 1.20
C GLY A 141 -13.60 13.27 1.13
N ALA A 142 -14.87 13.56 1.45
CA ALA A 142 -16.02 12.74 1.04
C ALA A 142 -16.20 12.70 -0.50
N ASP A 143 -15.45 13.54 -1.22
CA ASP A 143 -15.42 13.67 -2.67
C ASP A 143 -14.05 13.16 -3.18
N VAL A 144 -14.05 11.91 -3.64
CA VAL A 144 -12.83 11.19 -4.09
C VAL A 144 -12.18 11.84 -5.32
N ASP A 145 -12.85 12.78 -5.99
CA ASP A 145 -12.32 13.52 -7.14
C ASP A 145 -11.56 14.81 -6.74
N VAL A 146 -11.58 15.21 -5.47
CA VAL A 146 -10.99 16.47 -4.99
C VAL A 146 -10.00 16.26 -3.83
N ALA A 147 -9.98 15.07 -3.22
CA ALA A 147 -9.08 14.75 -2.11
C ALA A 147 -7.62 14.66 -2.60
N VAL A 148 -6.78 15.62 -2.20
CA VAL A 148 -5.33 15.54 -2.42
C VAL A 148 -4.67 15.01 -1.17
N GLY A 149 -4.19 13.77 -1.23
CA GLY A 149 -3.40 13.15 -0.18
C GLY A 149 -2.14 13.94 0.16
N ARG A 150 -1.71 13.89 1.42
CA ARG A 150 -0.50 14.56 1.92
C ARG A 150 0.42 13.69 2.78
N GLY A 151 0.01 12.43 3.00
CA GLY A 151 0.74 11.43 3.78
C GLY A 151 1.69 10.55 2.97
N ALA A 152 1.86 9.32 3.45
CA ALA A 152 2.60 8.26 2.77
C ALA A 152 1.75 6.98 2.66
N TYR A 153 2.07 6.13 1.69
CA TYR A 153 1.49 4.81 1.55
C TYR A 153 2.55 3.81 1.12
N TYR A 154 2.30 2.55 1.45
CA TYR A 154 3.17 1.42 1.15
C TYR A 154 2.56 0.59 0.01
N GLU A 155 3.42 0.03 -0.83
CA GLU A 155 3.12 -0.93 -1.89
C GLU A 155 3.96 -2.19 -1.69
N LEU A 156 3.32 -3.35 -1.89
CA LEU A 156 3.94 -4.65 -1.95
C LEU A 156 3.32 -5.44 -3.10
N GLU A 157 4.12 -5.97 -4.00
CA GLU A 157 3.72 -6.90 -5.05
C GLU A 157 4.27 -8.30 -4.71
N VAL A 158 3.50 -9.35 -4.99
CA VAL A 158 3.89 -10.75 -4.79
C VAL A 158 3.46 -11.59 -5.97
N ASN A 159 4.38 -12.30 -6.63
CA ASN A 159 4.05 -13.25 -7.70
C ASN A 159 3.89 -14.69 -7.20
N ALA A 160 3.56 -15.63 -8.10
CA ALA A 160 3.35 -17.03 -7.74
C ALA A 160 4.63 -17.79 -7.26
N PHE A 161 5.82 -17.22 -7.45
CA PHE A 161 7.07 -17.73 -6.84
C PHE A 161 7.28 -17.25 -5.40
N ASN A 162 6.39 -16.41 -4.86
CA ASN A 162 6.59 -15.66 -3.63
C ASN A 162 7.77 -14.67 -3.72
N THR A 163 8.13 -14.27 -4.94
CA THR A 163 9.06 -13.15 -5.17
C THR A 163 8.30 -11.86 -4.91
N ILE A 164 8.97 -10.91 -4.27
CA ILE A 164 8.32 -9.65 -3.89
C ILE A 164 9.05 -8.44 -4.45
N TYR A 165 8.28 -7.38 -4.66
CA TYR A 165 8.73 -6.02 -4.93
C TYR A 165 8.01 -5.10 -3.94
N GLU A 166 8.70 -4.13 -3.38
CA GLU A 166 8.07 -3.19 -2.45
C GLU A 166 8.60 -1.77 -2.53
N VAL A 167 7.72 -0.81 -2.31
CA VAL A 167 8.06 0.62 -2.34
C VAL A 167 7.24 1.39 -1.32
N LEU A 168 7.89 2.33 -0.64
CA LEU A 168 7.19 3.36 0.12
C LEU A 168 7.03 4.60 -0.76
N PHE A 169 5.84 5.19 -0.79
CA PHE A 169 5.57 6.45 -1.48
C PHE A 169 5.14 7.54 -0.52
N ALA A 170 5.62 8.76 -0.72
CA ALA A 170 5.14 9.92 0.01
C ALA A 170 4.83 11.11 -0.90
N TRP A 171 3.80 11.87 -0.54
CA TRP A 171 3.41 13.06 -1.29
C TRP A 171 4.44 14.20 -1.20
N GLY A 172 4.73 14.81 -2.36
CA GLY A 172 5.64 15.94 -2.49
C GLY A 172 7.10 15.53 -2.71
N ARG A 173 7.85 16.38 -3.44
CA ARG A 173 9.30 16.20 -3.65
C ARG A 173 10.11 16.86 -2.54
N SER A 174 11.29 16.30 -2.27
CA SER A 174 12.34 16.92 -1.44
C SER A 174 11.98 17.11 0.04
N ARG A 175 11.06 16.28 0.56
CA ARG A 175 10.74 16.19 1.98
C ARG A 175 11.02 14.78 2.47
N THR A 176 11.59 14.65 3.66
CA THR A 176 11.63 13.41 4.43
C THR A 176 10.47 13.47 5.45
N PRO A 177 9.23 13.05 5.10
CA PRO A 177 8.08 13.19 6.00
C PRO A 177 8.13 12.24 7.20
N PHE A 178 9.11 11.33 7.24
CA PHE A 178 9.26 10.27 8.23
C PHE A 178 10.02 10.70 9.50
N GLY A 179 10.53 11.94 9.54
CA GLY A 179 11.37 12.46 10.63
C GLY A 179 12.85 12.45 10.28
N ALA A 180 13.64 13.23 11.03
CA ALA A 180 15.09 13.36 10.81
C ALA A 180 15.88 12.11 11.27
N ASP A 181 15.26 11.29 12.11
CA ASP A 181 15.77 10.02 12.64
C ASP A 181 15.32 8.81 11.80
N ALA A 182 14.62 9.02 10.69
CA ALA A 182 14.20 7.95 9.80
C ALA A 182 15.40 7.17 9.23
N PRO A 183 15.23 5.90 8.83
CA PRO A 183 16.25 5.15 8.09
C PRO A 183 16.80 5.94 6.89
N PRO A 184 18.11 5.86 6.59
CA PRO A 184 18.73 6.61 5.49
C PRO A 184 18.06 6.40 4.12
N GLU A 185 17.52 5.21 3.88
CA GLU A 185 16.82 4.81 2.66
C GLU A 185 15.53 5.63 2.42
N LEU A 186 14.97 6.20 3.49
CA LEU A 186 13.80 7.06 3.46
C LEU A 186 14.13 8.56 3.39
N HIS A 187 15.41 8.93 3.26
CA HIS A 187 15.79 10.33 3.13
C HIS A 187 15.58 10.80 1.70
N ALA A 188 15.07 12.02 1.53
CA ALA A 188 14.72 12.55 0.20
C ALA A 188 15.91 12.77 -0.74
N ASP A 189 17.14 12.77 -0.22
CA ASP A 189 18.40 12.83 -0.96
C ASP A 189 19.04 11.45 -1.20
N HIS A 190 18.39 10.37 -0.75
CA HIS A 190 18.84 9.00 -1.02
C HIS A 190 18.84 8.74 -2.54
N PRO A 191 19.84 8.04 -3.11
CA PRO A 191 19.91 7.80 -4.55
C PRO A 191 18.71 7.06 -5.14
N GLN A 192 18.03 6.23 -4.33
CA GLN A 192 16.83 5.48 -4.70
C GLN A 192 15.52 6.18 -4.25
N ALA A 193 15.59 7.44 -3.80
CA ALA A 193 14.42 8.29 -3.60
C ALA A 193 14.12 9.04 -4.92
N VAL A 194 13.17 8.52 -5.70
CA VAL A 194 12.90 8.99 -7.06
C VAL A 194 11.52 9.63 -7.16
N ALA A 195 11.38 10.67 -8.00
CA ALA A 195 10.09 11.30 -8.21
C ALA A 195 9.15 10.36 -8.97
N PHE A 196 7.88 10.33 -8.58
CA PHE A 196 6.87 9.42 -9.11
C PHE A 196 5.58 10.19 -9.44
N ASP A 197 5.08 10.04 -10.67
CA ASP A 197 3.88 10.74 -11.16
C ASP A 197 2.71 9.79 -11.40
N GLY A 198 2.62 8.72 -10.61
CA GLY A 198 1.71 7.60 -10.89
C GLY A 198 2.23 6.71 -12.02
N VAL A 199 1.42 5.74 -12.42
CA VAL A 199 1.64 4.89 -13.60
C VAL A 199 0.84 5.46 -14.76
N GLY A 200 -0.46 5.16 -14.86
CA GLY A 200 -1.35 5.67 -15.91
C GLY A 200 -2.04 7.00 -15.59
N TYR A 201 -1.92 7.53 -14.37
CA TYR A 201 -2.65 8.73 -13.95
C TYR A 201 -1.72 9.83 -13.42
N ALA A 202 -1.74 10.99 -14.09
CA ALA A 202 -1.08 12.20 -13.61
C ALA A 202 -1.97 12.88 -12.55
N HIS A 203 -1.76 12.52 -11.29
CA HIS A 203 -2.62 12.90 -10.18
C HIS A 203 -2.64 14.42 -9.91
N PRO A 204 -3.80 15.05 -9.64
CA PRO A 204 -3.90 16.51 -9.40
C PRO A 204 -3.11 16.99 -8.18
N GLY A 205 -2.88 16.11 -7.21
CA GLY A 205 -1.99 16.29 -6.07
C GLY A 205 -0.49 16.41 -6.41
N GLY A 206 -0.11 16.13 -7.65
CA GLY A 206 1.26 16.23 -8.15
C GLY A 206 2.12 15.03 -7.81
N LEU A 207 3.43 15.26 -7.85
CA LEU A 207 4.43 14.20 -7.72
C LEU A 207 4.51 13.65 -6.30
N ARG A 208 4.71 12.33 -6.21
CA ARG A 208 5.20 11.63 -5.02
C ARG A 208 6.71 11.43 -5.11
N THR A 209 7.33 11.04 -4.01
CA THR A 209 8.64 10.41 -3.99
C THR A 209 8.44 8.94 -3.64
N GLY A 210 8.93 8.04 -4.49
CA GLY A 210 9.05 6.60 -4.18
C GLY A 210 10.43 6.31 -3.61
N PHE A 211 10.49 5.44 -2.61
CA PHE A 211 11.70 5.06 -1.88
C PHE A 211 12.01 3.57 -2.14
N TRP A 212 12.55 3.27 -3.31
CA TRP A 212 12.88 1.89 -3.75
C TRP A 212 14.03 1.24 -2.98
N GLY A 213 14.77 2.00 -2.19
CA GLY A 213 15.84 1.45 -1.35
C GLY A 213 15.35 0.91 -0.02
N TRP A 214 14.06 1.08 0.31
CA TRP A 214 13.54 0.76 1.62
C TRP A 214 12.70 -0.52 1.61
N ASP A 215 13.07 -1.45 2.48
CA ASP A 215 12.34 -2.68 2.76
C ASP A 215 11.56 -2.58 4.07
N LEU A 216 10.32 -3.09 4.08
CA LEU A 216 9.45 -3.18 5.26
C LEU A 216 10.01 -4.18 6.29
N PRO A 217 10.51 -3.74 7.46
CA PRO A 217 11.18 -4.65 8.38
C PRO A 217 10.25 -5.73 8.94
N GLY A 218 10.64 -7.00 8.80
CA GLY A 218 9.90 -8.14 9.35
C GLY A 218 8.65 -8.54 8.57
N LEU A 219 8.45 -8.00 7.36
CA LEU A 219 7.46 -8.51 6.41
C LEU A 219 7.61 -10.02 6.21
N ARG A 220 6.49 -10.74 6.17
CA ARG A 220 6.45 -12.17 5.86
C ARG A 220 5.37 -12.42 4.82
N THR A 221 5.73 -13.17 3.79
CA THR A 221 4.83 -13.60 2.72
C THR A 221 4.95 -15.10 2.49
N ALA A 222 3.85 -15.73 2.10
CA ALA A 222 3.83 -17.12 1.68
C ALA A 222 2.81 -17.32 0.55
N VAL A 223 3.18 -18.16 -0.42
CA VAL A 223 2.33 -18.51 -1.56
C VAL A 223 2.11 -20.02 -1.62
N HIS A 224 0.90 -20.42 -1.99
CA HIS A 224 0.59 -21.80 -2.37
C HIS A 224 -0.09 -21.84 -3.73
N VAL A 225 0.44 -22.68 -4.63
CA VAL A 225 -0.18 -22.97 -5.94
C VAL A 225 -1.02 -24.25 -5.82
N ASP A 226 -2.31 -24.18 -6.14
CA ASP A 226 -3.22 -25.33 -6.32
C ASP A 226 -3.26 -25.68 -7.82
N GLY A 227 -2.18 -26.33 -8.26
CA GLY A 227 -1.88 -26.54 -9.67
C GLY A 227 -0.43 -26.93 -9.94
N THR A 228 0.00 -26.75 -11.18
CA THR A 228 1.38 -26.97 -11.64
C THR A 228 1.92 -25.68 -12.25
N LEU A 229 2.68 -24.94 -11.45
CA LEU A 229 3.29 -23.66 -11.85
C LEU A 229 4.11 -23.80 -13.14
N ASN A 230 3.88 -22.90 -14.09
CA ASN A 230 4.55 -22.83 -15.39
C ASN A 230 4.34 -24.07 -16.29
N ASP A 231 3.22 -24.80 -16.15
CA ASP A 231 2.85 -25.90 -17.05
C ASP A 231 1.51 -25.63 -17.76
N PRO A 232 1.52 -25.10 -19.00
CA PRO A 232 0.30 -24.82 -19.75
C PRO A 232 -0.42 -26.09 -20.25
N SER A 233 0.13 -27.28 -19.99
CA SER A 233 -0.54 -28.55 -20.31
C SER A 233 -1.54 -28.98 -19.23
N THR A 234 -1.49 -28.35 -18.05
CA THR A 234 -2.43 -28.58 -16.95
C THR A 234 -3.39 -27.40 -16.79
N VAL A 235 -4.56 -27.68 -16.21
CA VAL A 235 -5.51 -26.65 -15.79
C VAL A 235 -5.44 -26.57 -14.28
N ASP A 236 -4.99 -25.43 -13.78
CA ASP A 236 -4.85 -25.13 -12.36
C ASP A 236 -6.18 -24.62 -11.79
N ARG A 237 -6.29 -24.63 -10.46
CA ARG A 237 -7.36 -23.88 -9.78
C ARG A 237 -6.91 -22.46 -9.49
N GLY A 238 -5.63 -22.27 -9.26
CA GLY A 238 -5.00 -20.98 -9.06
C GLY A 238 -4.02 -21.02 -7.90
N TRP A 239 -3.95 -19.93 -7.15
CA TRP A 239 -2.98 -19.76 -6.10
C TRP A 239 -3.51 -18.86 -4.99
N THR A 240 -2.82 -18.92 -3.86
CA THR A 240 -3.18 -18.17 -2.66
C THR A 240 -1.97 -17.48 -2.08
N VAL A 241 -2.18 -16.29 -1.51
CA VAL A 241 -1.15 -15.47 -0.87
C VAL A 241 -1.53 -15.24 0.59
N GLU A 242 -0.58 -15.40 1.50
CA GLU A 242 -0.66 -14.98 2.89
C GLU A 242 0.43 -13.93 3.17
N ILE A 243 0.04 -12.82 3.77
CA ILE A 243 0.94 -11.72 4.12
C ILE A 243 0.76 -11.41 5.61
N ALA A 244 1.87 -11.22 6.32
CA ALA A 244 1.88 -10.70 7.68
C ALA A 244 2.78 -9.47 7.73
N VAL A 245 2.18 -8.32 8.04
CA VAL A 245 2.87 -7.03 8.19
C VAL A 245 2.96 -6.70 9.67
N PRO A 246 4.17 -6.67 10.27
CA PRO A 246 4.33 -6.27 11.65
C PRO A 246 3.88 -4.82 11.87
N TRP A 247 3.18 -4.52 12.96
CA TRP A 247 2.77 -3.14 13.22
C TRP A 247 3.98 -2.20 13.35
N SER A 248 5.05 -2.64 14.00
CA SER A 248 6.25 -1.82 14.20
C SER A 248 6.87 -1.31 12.90
N SER A 249 6.69 -2.00 11.77
CA SER A 249 7.21 -1.54 10.47
C SER A 249 6.37 -0.43 9.83
N LEU A 250 5.11 -0.29 10.23
CA LEU A 250 4.19 0.74 9.73
C LEU A 250 4.25 2.05 10.53
N GLU A 251 5.09 2.15 11.57
CA GLU A 251 5.30 3.41 12.30
C GLU A 251 5.75 4.56 11.39
N VAL A 252 6.48 4.26 10.31
CA VAL A 252 6.92 5.27 9.34
C VAL A 252 5.74 5.91 8.61
N LEU A 253 4.70 5.13 8.26
CA LEU A 253 3.47 5.66 7.67
C LEU A 253 2.75 6.59 8.66
N ALA A 254 2.68 6.20 9.93
CA ALA A 254 2.07 7.02 10.98
C ALA A 254 2.77 8.36 11.19
N ARG A 255 4.10 8.36 11.13
CA ARG A 255 4.90 9.59 11.22
C ARG A 255 4.63 10.51 10.04
N ALA A 256 4.59 9.97 8.82
CA ALA A 256 4.30 10.74 7.61
C ALA A 256 2.92 11.40 7.65
N ASP A 257 1.91 10.67 8.10
CA ASP A 257 0.54 11.18 8.25
C ASP A 257 0.46 12.27 9.34
N ALA A 258 1.10 12.07 10.49
CA ALA A 258 1.09 13.09 11.56
C ALA A 258 1.73 14.42 11.14
N VAL A 259 2.80 14.32 10.37
CA VAL A 259 3.51 15.47 9.81
C VAL A 259 2.67 16.19 8.73
N ALA A 260 1.78 15.48 8.03
CA ALA A 260 0.81 16.06 7.12
C ALA A 260 -0.31 16.81 7.87
N GLY A 261 -0.90 16.19 8.89
CA GLY A 261 -1.94 16.80 9.74
C GLY A 261 -1.47 18.05 10.49
N ALA A 262 -0.22 18.06 10.98
CA ALA A 262 0.37 19.27 11.59
C ALA A 262 0.48 20.43 10.58
N SER A 263 0.87 20.16 9.33
CA SER A 263 1.00 21.18 8.29
C SER A 263 -0.34 21.76 7.84
N SER A 264 -1.39 20.94 7.78
CA SER A 264 -2.74 21.39 7.43
C SER A 264 -3.35 22.27 8.53
N SER A 265 -3.16 21.87 9.80
CA SER A 265 -3.61 22.66 10.95
C SER A 265 -2.93 24.04 11.01
N ALA A 266 -1.61 24.12 10.76
CA ALA A 266 -0.87 25.38 10.73
C ALA A 266 -1.32 26.31 9.58
N ALA A 267 -1.57 25.77 8.38
CA ALA A 267 -2.09 26.54 7.25
C ALA A 267 -3.52 27.06 7.49
N SER A 268 -4.38 26.26 8.12
CA SER A 268 -5.73 26.66 8.50
C SER A 268 -5.71 27.77 9.57
N ALA A 269 -4.80 27.67 10.55
CA ALA A 269 -4.60 28.69 11.59
C ALA A 269 -4.04 29.99 10.99
N SER A 270 -3.13 29.93 10.02
CA SER A 270 -2.65 31.14 9.33
C SER A 270 -3.74 31.79 8.49
N ALA A 271 -4.58 31.01 7.80
CA ALA A 271 -5.72 31.52 7.05
C ALA A 271 -6.79 32.16 7.96
N ALA A 272 -7.05 31.56 9.13
CA ALA A 272 -7.91 32.14 10.16
C ALA A 272 -7.30 33.42 10.79
N SER A 273 -5.98 33.49 10.95
CA SER A 273 -5.30 34.70 11.41
C SER A 273 -5.32 35.81 10.36
N ALA A 274 -5.28 35.46 9.06
CA ALA A 274 -5.40 36.41 7.96
C ALA A 274 -6.84 36.96 7.82
N SER A 275 -7.86 36.17 8.18
CA SER A 275 -9.24 36.67 8.28
C SER A 275 -9.52 37.44 9.58
N ALA A 276 -8.72 37.21 10.63
CA ALA A 276 -8.79 37.94 11.91
C ALA A 276 -7.89 39.19 11.99
N ALA A 277 -7.07 39.46 10.97
CA ALA A 277 -6.24 40.67 10.90
C ALA A 277 -7.05 41.91 10.50
N SER A 278 -8.02 42.26 11.35
CA SER A 278 -8.52 43.63 11.52
C SER A 278 -8.83 43.93 12.99
N ALA A 279 -7.93 43.56 13.92
CA ALA A 279 -7.90 44.15 15.26
C ALA A 279 -6.53 43.98 15.95
N SER A 280 -5.88 45.12 16.21
CA SER A 280 -4.74 45.47 17.07
C SER A 280 -3.70 44.44 17.53
N ALA A 281 -2.44 44.84 17.38
CA ALA A 281 -1.22 44.22 17.90
C ALA A 281 -1.09 44.26 19.44
N ALA A 282 -0.65 43.14 20.02
CA ALA A 282 0.16 43.12 21.25
C ALA A 282 1.04 41.87 21.28
N SER A 283 2.29 42.06 21.72
CA SER A 283 3.40 41.11 21.72
C SER A 283 3.26 39.95 22.70
N ALA A 284 3.71 38.76 22.30
CA ALA A 284 4.18 37.73 23.23
C ALA A 284 5.36 36.96 22.62
N SER A 285 6.41 36.78 23.42
CA SER A 285 7.66 36.08 23.08
C SER A 285 7.44 34.56 23.00
N ALA A 286 7.88 33.94 21.91
CA ALA A 286 7.91 32.49 21.77
C ALA A 286 9.20 31.93 22.40
N ALA A 287 9.04 31.11 23.43
CA ALA A 287 10.08 30.19 23.90
C ALA A 287 10.01 28.92 23.03
N SER A 288 11.15 28.52 22.47
CA SER A 288 11.29 27.30 21.67
C SER A 288 11.31 26.07 22.57
N ALA A 289 10.24 25.28 22.54
CA ALA A 289 10.26 23.90 23.01
C ALA A 289 10.45 22.98 21.79
N SER A 290 11.55 22.24 21.76
CA SER A 290 11.73 21.11 20.85
C SER A 290 10.77 20.00 21.29
N GLY A 291 9.57 19.99 20.72
CA GLY A 291 8.60 18.90 20.90
C GLY A 291 8.87 17.81 19.89
N ALA A 292 9.10 16.58 20.35
CA ALA A 292 8.86 15.40 19.52
C ALA A 292 7.44 15.50 18.97
N ALA A 293 7.26 15.30 17.66
CA ALA A 293 5.94 15.37 17.04
C ALA A 293 5.01 14.35 17.74
N ALA A 294 3.93 14.84 18.33
CA ALA A 294 2.89 13.97 18.86
C ALA A 294 2.28 13.19 17.67
N SER A 295 2.13 11.88 17.81
CA SER A 295 1.47 11.02 16.82
C SER A 295 0.05 11.51 16.54
N ASP A 296 -0.37 11.53 15.27
CA ASP A 296 -1.76 11.81 14.92
C ASP A 296 -2.65 10.69 15.45
N PRO A 297 -3.65 11.00 16.30
CA PRO A 297 -4.51 9.98 16.88
C PRO A 297 -5.35 9.21 15.85
N ARG A 298 -5.42 9.66 14.59
CA ARG A 298 -6.17 9.00 13.51
C ARG A 298 -5.43 7.83 12.86
N PHE A 299 -4.13 7.66 13.14
CA PHE A 299 -3.33 6.57 12.58
C PHE A 299 -2.39 5.98 13.64
N ALA A 300 -3.00 5.34 14.65
CA ALA A 300 -2.29 4.63 15.70
C ALA A 300 -1.76 3.28 15.20
N VAL A 301 -0.54 2.91 15.58
CA VAL A 301 0.10 1.66 15.17
C VAL A 301 0.56 0.91 16.43
N PRO A 302 -0.03 -0.25 16.79
CA PRO A 302 -1.20 -0.89 16.16
C PRO A 302 -2.48 -0.03 16.23
N PRO A 303 -3.46 -0.28 15.35
CA PRO A 303 -4.74 0.42 15.39
C PRO A 303 -5.53 0.08 16.65
N ASN A 304 -6.30 1.05 17.16
CA ASN A 304 -7.29 0.81 18.19
C ASN A 304 -8.56 0.22 17.56
N PRO A 305 -9.32 -0.61 18.29
CA PRO A 305 -10.65 -1.01 17.84
C PRO A 305 -11.53 0.21 17.52
N GLY A 306 -12.04 0.26 16.29
CA GLY A 306 -12.82 1.36 15.74
C GLY A 306 -12.04 2.25 14.78
N ASP A 307 -10.70 2.22 14.78
CA ASP A 307 -9.88 2.95 13.82
C ASP A 307 -10.16 2.43 12.40
N THR A 308 -10.05 3.33 11.41
CA THR A 308 -10.27 3.02 9.99
C THR A 308 -9.08 3.46 9.16
N TRP A 309 -8.52 2.52 8.40
CA TRP A 309 -7.43 2.77 7.47
C TRP A 309 -7.86 2.54 6.02
N ARG A 310 -6.96 2.81 5.07
CA ARG A 310 -7.16 2.65 3.64
C ARG A 310 -6.25 1.52 3.15
N ILE A 311 -6.84 0.39 2.80
CA ILE A 311 -6.07 -0.80 2.39
C ILE A 311 -6.70 -1.39 1.14
N GLU A 312 -5.91 -1.51 0.08
CA GLU A 312 -6.32 -2.08 -1.21
C GLU A 312 -5.57 -3.39 -1.45
N VAL A 313 -6.24 -4.29 -2.15
CA VAL A 313 -5.59 -5.45 -2.74
C VAL A 313 -5.99 -5.49 -4.21
N SER A 314 -5.00 -5.47 -5.09
CA SER A 314 -5.16 -5.62 -6.53
C SER A 314 -4.47 -6.89 -7.02
N ARG A 315 -4.77 -7.25 -8.26
CA ARG A 315 -4.11 -8.30 -9.03
C ARG A 315 -3.88 -7.77 -10.43
N PHE A 316 -2.67 -7.85 -10.95
CA PHE A 316 -2.43 -7.64 -12.37
C PHE A 316 -2.18 -8.96 -13.08
N ASN A 317 -2.59 -8.98 -14.35
CA ASN A 317 -2.46 -10.11 -15.22
C ASN A 317 -1.74 -9.69 -16.49
N VAL A 318 -0.72 -10.45 -16.87
CA VAL A 318 -0.04 -10.31 -18.15
C VAL A 318 -1.00 -10.67 -19.29
N ALA A 319 -1.76 -11.76 -19.11
CA ALA A 319 -2.78 -12.20 -20.06
C ALA A 319 -4.12 -11.54 -19.78
N LYS A 320 -4.72 -10.93 -20.81
CA LYS A 320 -6.05 -10.32 -20.73
C LYS A 320 -7.15 -11.32 -21.07
N HIS A 321 -8.26 -11.26 -20.35
CA HIS A 321 -9.42 -12.12 -20.53
C HIS A 321 -10.53 -11.49 -21.41
N GLY A 322 -10.14 -10.68 -22.38
CA GLY A 322 -11.06 -10.02 -23.31
C GLY A 322 -10.48 -8.72 -23.86
N ALA A 323 -11.14 -8.16 -24.88
CA ALA A 323 -10.69 -6.90 -25.49
C ALA A 323 -10.85 -5.69 -24.54
N ASP A 324 -11.86 -5.74 -23.66
CA ASP A 324 -12.18 -4.68 -22.71
C ASP A 324 -11.56 -4.89 -21.31
N ASP A 325 -10.80 -5.96 -21.13
CA ASP A 325 -10.10 -6.24 -19.87
C ASP A 325 -8.87 -5.33 -19.76
N SER A 326 -8.79 -4.55 -18.68
CA SER A 326 -7.64 -3.69 -18.45
C SER A 326 -6.38 -4.49 -18.12
N GLY A 327 -6.53 -5.71 -17.61
CA GLY A 327 -5.47 -6.55 -17.04
C GLY A 327 -5.26 -6.32 -15.54
N GLY A 328 -5.71 -5.18 -15.00
CA GLY A 328 -5.67 -4.89 -13.56
C GLY A 328 -7.05 -5.09 -12.94
N TRP A 329 -7.13 -5.93 -11.92
CA TRP A 329 -8.35 -6.22 -11.17
C TRP A 329 -8.16 -5.82 -9.71
N SER A 330 -9.19 -5.27 -9.07
CA SER A 330 -9.06 -4.62 -7.76
C SER A 330 -10.28 -4.87 -6.88
N TRP A 331 -10.08 -4.76 -5.58
CA TRP A 331 -11.17 -4.74 -4.62
C TRP A 331 -12.03 -3.50 -4.84
N SER A 332 -11.42 -2.33 -5.05
CA SER A 332 -12.11 -1.08 -5.35
C SER A 332 -11.72 -0.56 -6.75
N PRO A 333 -12.67 -0.26 -7.65
CA PRO A 333 -12.35 0.25 -8.98
C PRO A 333 -11.76 1.66 -8.93
N HIS A 334 -10.79 1.94 -9.80
CA HIS A 334 -10.02 3.19 -9.81
C HIS A 334 -10.41 4.16 -10.95
N GLY A 335 -10.99 3.63 -12.03
CA GLY A 335 -11.45 4.44 -13.17
C GLY A 335 -10.35 4.79 -14.17
N VAL A 336 -9.12 4.35 -13.91
CA VAL A 336 -7.91 4.56 -14.70
C VAL A 336 -6.94 3.41 -14.41
N TRP A 337 -6.01 3.15 -15.33
CA TRP A 337 -5.04 2.07 -15.19
C TRP A 337 -3.86 2.54 -14.32
N ASP A 338 -4.12 2.67 -13.02
CA ASP A 338 -3.18 3.13 -12.00
C ASP A 338 -3.72 2.71 -10.62
N SER A 339 -3.00 1.87 -9.87
CA SER A 339 -3.36 1.44 -8.51
C SER A 339 -2.91 2.42 -7.42
N HIS A 340 -2.12 3.44 -7.75
CA HIS A 340 -1.54 4.37 -6.77
C HIS A 340 -2.49 5.53 -6.41
N LEU A 341 -3.73 5.20 -6.03
CA LEU A 341 -4.81 6.14 -5.69
C LEU A 341 -5.41 5.85 -4.32
N PRO A 342 -4.72 6.22 -3.22
CA PRO A 342 -5.15 5.89 -1.86
C PRO A 342 -6.55 6.39 -1.47
N GLU A 343 -7.04 7.45 -2.13
CA GLU A 343 -8.39 7.96 -1.99
C GLU A 343 -9.47 6.96 -2.42
N LEU A 344 -9.11 5.92 -3.19
CA LEU A 344 -10.00 4.88 -3.70
C LEU A 344 -9.90 3.54 -2.96
N PHE A 345 -8.91 3.39 -2.09
CA PHE A 345 -8.73 2.15 -1.34
C PHE A 345 -9.91 1.91 -0.39
N PRO A 346 -10.32 0.64 -0.17
CA PRO A 346 -11.31 0.24 0.81
C PRO A 346 -11.04 0.86 2.18
N ARG A 347 -12.13 1.23 2.85
CA ARG A 347 -12.09 1.70 4.24
C ARG A 347 -12.16 0.48 5.16
N VAL A 348 -11.02 0.14 5.77
CA VAL A 348 -10.88 -1.02 6.64
C VAL A 348 -10.97 -0.58 8.09
N ARG A 349 -12.08 -0.94 8.75
CA ARG A 349 -12.32 -0.71 10.17
C ARG A 349 -11.79 -1.88 10.99
N PHE A 350 -10.97 -1.61 11.98
CA PHE A 350 -10.43 -2.63 12.89
C PHE A 350 -11.44 -2.91 14.01
N SER A 351 -11.94 -4.15 14.13
CA SER A 351 -12.87 -4.56 15.20
C SER A 351 -12.14 -5.16 16.40
N ALA A 352 -12.72 -5.04 17.60
CA ALA A 352 -12.32 -5.84 18.76
C ALA A 352 -12.84 -7.28 18.70
N ASP A 353 -13.82 -7.55 17.83
CA ASP A 353 -14.42 -8.88 17.67
C ASP A 353 -13.42 -9.84 17.00
N GLU A 354 -13.42 -11.09 17.43
CA GLU A 354 -12.56 -12.15 16.91
C GLU A 354 -13.27 -12.99 15.85
N VAL A 355 -12.51 -13.55 14.90
CA VAL A 355 -13.03 -14.53 13.93
C VAL A 355 -13.46 -15.82 14.56
#